data_AF-A0A933C154-F1
#
_entry.id   AF-A0A933C154-F1
#
_cell.length_a   1.000
_cell.length_b   1.000
_cell.length_c   1.000
_cell.angle_alpha   90.00
_cell.angle_beta   90.00
_cell.angle_gamma   90.00
#
_symmetry.space_group_name_H-M   'P 1'
#
loop_
_entity.id
_entity.type
_entity.pdbx_description
1 polymer ?
#
loop_
_entity_poly.entity_id
_entity_poly.type
_entity_poly.pdbx_seq_one_letter_code
_entity_poly.pdbx_strand_id
1 'polypeptide(L)'
;MRTRVLAVVTLFPCILVAQEPRLAPGAGRLTVLSEPPGAEVYLDSVHIGATPVRSVEVREGSHDIRVAFPSLLQWNAHLRTDSVHIREGEEISVEFEFGSVFNVHTMPSGATVYYQDRILGTTPLYHRSSESLRSALRIRKEGYEDLLVEPAASGKIWRLKSPDHSGLPEADLMVESSVERGGTRLATYIAAGSMVVSGVAAAYFKQQADYRFNLYASTRSDRHLNATRRYDSYSGVALVFTEVSFAVLAYLLLSE
;
A
#
# COMPACT_ATOMS: atom_id res chain seq x y z
N MET A 1 89.06 27.76 -9.33
CA MET A 1 88.47 26.49 -9.81
C MET A 1 87.28 26.17 -8.92
N ARG A 2 86.06 26.05 -9.47
CA ARG A 2 84.81 25.90 -8.71
C ARG A 2 84.47 24.40 -8.56
N THR A 3 84.50 23.90 -7.33
CA THR A 3 84.13 22.51 -6.99
C THR A 3 82.61 22.39 -6.95
N ARG A 4 82.02 21.53 -7.79
CA ARG A 4 80.59 21.20 -7.76
C ARG A 4 80.38 19.97 -6.89
N VAL A 5 79.59 20.10 -5.83
CA VAL A 5 79.11 19.00 -4.99
C VAL A 5 77.81 18.48 -5.61
N LEU A 6 77.79 17.20 -6.02
CA LEU A 6 76.60 16.52 -6.50
C LEU A 6 75.90 15.86 -5.30
N ALA A 7 74.75 16.39 -4.89
CA ALA A 7 73.90 15.75 -3.88
C ALA A 7 73.05 14.68 -4.59
N VAL A 8 73.35 13.40 -4.33
CA VAL A 8 72.54 12.27 -4.79
C VAL A 8 71.42 12.06 -3.77
N VAL A 9 70.21 12.50 -4.13
CA VAL A 9 69.00 12.25 -3.34
C VAL A 9 68.48 10.87 -3.71
N THR A 10 68.69 9.89 -2.83
CA THR A 10 68.11 8.55 -2.99
C THR A 10 66.66 8.57 -2.52
N LEU A 11 65.74 8.63 -3.48
CA LEU A 11 64.32 8.38 -3.24
C LEU A 11 64.12 6.89 -2.92
N PHE A 12 64.04 6.56 -1.63
CA PHE A 12 63.52 5.26 -1.21
C PHE A 12 62.03 5.19 -1.59
N PRO A 13 61.59 4.22 -2.40
CA PRO A 13 60.17 4.02 -2.64
C PRO A 13 59.54 3.57 -1.32
N CYS A 14 58.78 4.45 -0.69
CA CYS A 14 57.90 4.09 0.41
C CYS A 14 56.76 3.25 -0.18
N ILE A 15 56.95 1.92 -0.20
CA ILE A 15 55.88 1.00 -0.54
C ILE A 15 54.91 1.02 0.64
N LEU A 16 53.82 1.77 0.50
CA LEU A 16 52.69 1.73 1.41
C LEU A 16 51.97 0.39 1.19
N VAL A 17 52.35 -0.63 1.96
CA VAL A 17 51.58 -1.87 2.04
C VAL A 17 50.28 -1.50 2.77
N ALA A 18 49.20 -1.34 2.01
CA ALA A 18 47.87 -1.24 2.57
C ALA A 18 47.56 -2.58 3.25
N GLN A 19 47.65 -2.60 4.58
CA GLN A 19 47.35 -3.77 5.38
C GLN A 19 45.83 -3.96 5.36
N GLU A 20 45.34 -5.05 4.75
CA GLU A 20 43.91 -5.36 4.76
C GLU A 20 43.42 -5.39 6.22
N PRO A 21 42.24 -4.82 6.51
CA PRO A 21 41.70 -4.84 7.87
C PRO A 21 41.58 -6.29 8.33
N ARG A 22 42.44 -6.68 9.27
CA ARG A 22 42.40 -7.99 9.89
C ARG A 22 41.20 -8.01 10.81
N LEU A 23 40.34 -9.00 10.59
CA LEU A 23 39.22 -9.30 11.48
C LEU A 23 39.71 -9.43 12.92
N ALA A 24 38.85 -9.06 13.86
CA ALA A 24 39.10 -9.37 15.26
C ALA A 24 39.26 -10.91 15.44
N PRO A 25 40.14 -11.37 16.34
CA PRO A 25 40.25 -12.80 16.64
C PRO A 25 38.89 -13.39 17.01
N GLY A 26 38.53 -14.53 16.41
CA GLY A 26 37.22 -15.17 16.58
C GLY A 26 36.05 -14.45 15.91
N ALA A 27 36.30 -13.68 14.83
CA ALA A 27 35.25 -13.05 14.03
C ALA A 27 35.29 -13.49 12.56
N GLY A 28 34.12 -13.55 11.94
CA GLY A 28 33.92 -13.72 10.49
C GLY A 28 33.22 -12.50 9.88
N ARG A 29 32.98 -12.53 8.56
CA ARG A 29 32.20 -11.54 7.83
C ARG A 29 30.86 -12.09 7.37
N LEU A 30 29.81 -11.32 7.57
CA LEU A 30 28.47 -11.60 7.07
C LEU A 30 28.05 -10.54 6.05
N THR A 31 27.56 -10.99 4.90
CA THR A 31 26.88 -10.18 3.90
C THR A 31 25.44 -10.65 3.78
N VAL A 32 24.48 -9.73 3.88
CA VAL A 32 23.05 -10.00 3.74
C VAL A 32 22.50 -9.21 2.57
N LEU A 33 21.96 -9.92 1.59
CA LEU A 33 21.34 -9.39 0.39
C LEU A 33 19.84 -9.71 0.39
N SER A 34 19.04 -8.86 -0.23
CA SER A 34 17.66 -9.21 -0.54
C SER A 34 17.22 -8.68 -1.89
N GLU A 35 16.25 -9.37 -2.46
CA GLU A 35 15.51 -8.92 -3.63
C GLU A 35 14.01 -8.88 -3.30
N PRO A 36 13.37 -7.70 -3.42
CA PRO A 36 13.95 -6.38 -3.69
C PRO A 36 14.90 -5.87 -2.56
N PRO A 37 15.77 -4.89 -2.87
CA PRO A 37 16.66 -4.26 -1.87
C PRO A 37 15.88 -3.36 -0.91
N GLY A 38 16.50 -3.01 0.23
CA GLY A 38 15.92 -2.14 1.25
C GLY A 38 15.15 -2.88 2.34
N ALA A 39 15.32 -4.20 2.47
CA ALA A 39 14.73 -4.99 3.55
C ALA A 39 15.47 -4.75 4.87
N GLU A 40 14.74 -4.57 5.97
CA GLU A 40 15.30 -4.40 7.32
C GLU A 40 15.93 -5.72 7.79
N VAL A 41 17.17 -5.66 8.29
CA VAL A 41 17.95 -6.82 8.72
C VAL A 41 18.21 -6.75 10.23
N TYR A 42 17.97 -7.87 10.89
CA TYR A 42 18.22 -8.08 12.31
C TYR A 42 19.13 -9.30 12.49
N LEU A 43 20.20 -9.13 13.25
CA LEU A 43 21.12 -10.20 13.65
C LEU A 43 20.95 -10.42 15.16
N ASP A 44 20.57 -11.63 15.57
CA ASP A 44 20.29 -11.99 16.97
C ASP A 44 19.33 -11.02 17.68
N SER A 45 18.33 -10.53 16.93
CA SER A 45 17.35 -9.51 17.36
C SER A 45 17.86 -8.06 17.41
N VAL A 46 19.11 -7.79 17.06
CA VAL A 46 19.66 -6.43 16.93
C VAL A 46 19.52 -5.95 15.49
N HIS A 47 18.92 -4.78 15.28
CA HIS A 47 18.81 -4.18 13.95
C HIS A 47 20.19 -3.72 13.46
N ILE A 48 20.63 -4.22 12.30
CA ILE A 48 21.95 -3.91 11.72
C ILE A 48 21.86 -2.99 10.48
N GLY A 49 20.67 -2.76 9.94
CA GLY A 49 20.45 -1.87 8.79
C GLY A 49 19.48 -2.45 7.76
N ALA A 50 19.46 -1.86 6.56
CA ALA A 50 18.67 -2.35 5.44
C ALA A 50 19.57 -2.95 4.34
N THR A 51 19.08 -3.97 3.64
CA THR A 51 19.83 -4.63 2.56
C THR A 51 20.12 -3.67 1.40
N PRO A 52 21.29 -3.78 0.74
CA PRO A 52 22.37 -4.73 1.03
C PRO A 52 23.22 -4.31 2.24
N VAL A 53 23.41 -5.24 3.18
CA VAL A 53 24.33 -5.08 4.32
C VAL A 53 25.58 -5.90 4.01
N ARG A 54 26.75 -5.25 3.87
CA ARG A 54 27.97 -5.89 3.40
C ARG A 54 29.04 -5.97 4.48
N SER A 55 29.72 -7.11 4.53
CA SER A 55 30.96 -7.31 5.30
C SER A 55 30.86 -6.88 6.77
N VAL A 56 29.75 -7.23 7.44
CA VAL A 56 29.59 -7.00 8.88
C VAL A 56 30.45 -8.00 9.64
N GLU A 57 31.28 -7.51 10.56
CA GLU A 57 32.02 -8.39 11.45
C GLU A 57 31.06 -9.01 12.48
N VAL A 58 31.01 -10.34 12.50
CA VAL A 58 30.17 -11.12 13.41
C VAL A 58 31.07 -12.08 14.17
N ARG A 59 30.77 -12.31 15.45
CA ARG A 59 31.49 -13.30 16.25
C ARG A 59 31.34 -14.68 15.64
N GLU A 60 32.30 -15.55 15.89
CA GLU A 60 32.11 -16.96 15.56
C GLU A 60 30.96 -17.58 16.37
N GLY A 61 30.23 -18.50 15.77
CA GLY A 61 29.09 -19.16 16.39
C GLY A 61 27.85 -19.19 15.50
N SER A 62 26.74 -19.65 16.09
CA SER A 62 25.44 -19.68 15.42
C SER A 62 24.69 -18.37 15.65
N HIS A 63 24.18 -17.79 14.58
CA HIS A 63 23.48 -16.52 14.57
C HIS A 63 22.15 -16.63 13.82
N ASP A 64 21.12 -15.96 14.35
CA ASP A 64 19.81 -15.87 13.71
C ASP A 64 19.71 -14.56 12.92
N ILE A 65 19.46 -14.69 11.62
CA ILE A 65 19.24 -13.56 10.72
C ILE A 65 17.74 -13.46 10.46
N ARG A 66 17.13 -12.34 10.81
CA ARG A 66 15.75 -12.02 10.43
C ARG A 66 15.75 -10.85 9.45
N VAL A 67 15.05 -11.02 8.35
CA VAL A 67 14.93 -9.99 7.30
C VAL A 67 13.47 -9.69 7.07
N ALA A 68 13.13 -8.41 7.04
CA ALA A 68 11.77 -7.92 6.85
C ALA A 68 11.67 -6.97 5.65
N PHE A 69 10.78 -7.26 4.71
CA PHE A 69 10.52 -6.38 3.56
C PHE A 69 9.02 -6.07 3.42
N PRO A 70 8.60 -4.84 3.09
CA PRO A 70 9.44 -3.64 2.94
C PRO A 70 9.94 -3.04 4.27
N SER A 71 9.17 -3.11 5.35
CA SER A 71 9.57 -2.72 6.71
C SER A 71 8.56 -3.28 7.70
N LEU A 72 8.98 -3.70 8.90
CA LEU A 72 8.06 -4.23 9.93
C LEU A 72 6.98 -3.24 10.38
N LEU A 73 7.18 -1.94 10.11
CA LEU A 73 6.17 -0.91 10.40
C LEU A 73 5.02 -0.89 9.39
N GLN A 74 5.17 -1.57 8.25
CA GLN A 74 4.14 -1.64 7.22
C GLN A 74 3.23 -2.85 7.44
N TRP A 75 1.92 -2.66 7.27
CA TRP A 75 0.92 -3.72 7.48
C TRP A 75 1.14 -4.94 6.57
N ASN A 76 1.80 -4.75 5.43
CA ASN A 76 2.09 -5.78 4.43
C ASN A 76 3.54 -6.30 4.52
N ALA A 77 4.21 -6.15 5.66
CA ALA A 77 5.57 -6.65 5.88
C ALA A 77 5.63 -8.18 5.86
N HIS A 78 6.72 -8.71 5.32
CA HIS A 78 7.04 -10.12 5.31
C HIS A 78 8.31 -10.37 6.08
N LEU A 79 8.26 -11.29 7.04
CA LEU A 79 9.43 -11.71 7.82
C LEU A 79 9.97 -13.04 7.28
N ARG A 80 11.27 -13.09 7.04
CA ARG A 80 12.03 -14.31 6.78
C ARG A 80 13.09 -14.47 7.86
N THR A 81 13.37 -15.70 8.24
CA THR A 81 14.40 -16.03 9.22
C THR A 81 15.27 -17.13 8.64
N ASP A 82 16.57 -16.99 8.82
CA ASP A 82 17.56 -18.03 8.52
C ASP A 82 18.59 -18.08 9.66
N SER A 83 19.23 -19.23 9.86
CA SER A 83 20.24 -19.43 10.90
C SER A 83 21.56 -19.83 10.25
N VAL A 84 22.61 -19.07 10.52
CA VAL A 84 23.95 -19.31 9.95
C VAL A 84 24.94 -19.65 11.05
N HIS A 85 25.94 -20.47 10.73
CA HIS A 85 27.05 -20.77 11.62
C HIS A 85 28.34 -20.21 11.01
N ILE A 86 28.93 -19.21 11.67
CA ILE A 86 30.08 -18.46 11.19
C ILE A 86 31.34 -18.93 11.94
N ARG A 87 32.42 -19.24 11.22
CA ARG A 87 33.73 -19.52 11.79
C ARG A 87 34.68 -18.33 11.69
N GLU A 88 35.74 -18.33 12.49
CA GLU A 88 36.80 -17.32 12.42
C GLU A 88 37.37 -17.19 10.99
N GLY A 89 37.43 -15.96 10.49
CA GLY A 89 37.94 -15.65 9.15
C GLY A 89 37.02 -16.05 7.99
N GLU A 90 35.87 -16.64 8.26
CA GLU A 90 34.91 -17.05 7.23
C GLU A 90 34.14 -15.83 6.69
N GLU A 91 33.81 -15.84 5.40
CA GLU A 91 32.93 -14.84 4.78
C GLU A 91 31.69 -15.55 4.23
N ILE A 92 30.54 -15.26 4.83
CA ILE A 92 29.24 -15.84 4.46
C ILE A 92 28.37 -14.78 3.80
N SER A 93 27.71 -15.16 2.71
CA SER A 93 26.71 -14.33 2.04
C SER A 93 25.37 -15.05 2.05
N VAL A 94 24.34 -14.40 2.59
CA VAL A 94 22.95 -14.91 2.62
C VAL A 94 22.08 -14.01 1.75
N GLU A 95 21.23 -14.62 0.93
CA GLU A 95 20.33 -13.92 0.02
C GLU A 95 18.88 -14.28 0.31
N PHE A 96 18.04 -13.25 0.45
CA PHE A 96 16.61 -13.39 0.75
C PHE A 96 15.75 -12.91 -0.42
N GLU A 97 14.84 -13.76 -0.89
CA GLU A 97 13.85 -13.39 -1.90
C GLU A 97 12.45 -13.19 -1.28
N PHE A 98 11.86 -12.03 -1.54
CA PHE A 98 10.52 -11.67 -1.07
C PHE A 98 9.46 -11.67 -2.19
N GLY A 99 9.85 -12.06 -3.41
CA GLY A 99 8.98 -12.04 -4.58
C GLY A 99 8.64 -10.62 -5.02
N SER A 100 7.42 -10.41 -5.52
CA SER A 100 6.97 -9.09 -5.97
C SER A 100 5.63 -8.73 -5.38
N VAL A 101 5.57 -7.54 -4.78
CA VAL A 101 4.35 -6.92 -4.27
C VAL A 101 4.21 -5.56 -4.91
N PHE A 102 3.09 -5.32 -5.58
CA PHE A 102 2.82 -4.03 -6.20
C PHE A 102 1.35 -3.67 -6.19
N ASN A 103 1.10 -2.37 -6.32
CA ASN A 103 -0.22 -1.81 -6.38
C ASN A 103 -0.35 -0.94 -7.64
N VAL A 104 -1.26 -1.30 -8.53
CA VAL A 104 -1.47 -0.61 -9.81
C VAL A 104 -2.79 0.15 -9.76
N HIS A 105 -2.70 1.48 -9.84
CA HIS A 105 -3.83 2.38 -9.99
C HIS A 105 -3.78 3.06 -11.35
N THR A 106 -4.92 3.15 -12.03
CA THR A 106 -5.02 3.88 -13.29
C THR A 106 -6.13 4.91 -13.29
N MET A 107 -5.96 5.93 -14.13
CA MET A 107 -7.01 6.88 -14.49
C MET A 107 -7.21 6.81 -16.01
N PRO A 108 -8.36 6.32 -16.52
CA PRO A 108 -9.52 5.77 -15.78
C PRO A 108 -9.23 4.42 -15.12
N SER A 109 -10.07 4.02 -14.15
CA SER A 109 -10.00 2.72 -13.49
C SER A 109 -10.56 1.58 -14.38
N GLY A 110 -10.36 0.33 -13.95
CA GLY A 110 -10.83 -0.86 -14.66
C GLY A 110 -10.01 -1.18 -15.91
N ALA A 111 -8.72 -0.87 -15.91
CA ALA A 111 -7.78 -1.29 -16.94
C ALA A 111 -7.26 -2.70 -16.62
N THR A 112 -7.14 -3.57 -17.62
CA THR A 112 -6.63 -4.93 -17.43
C THR A 112 -5.11 -4.90 -17.34
N VAL A 113 -4.57 -5.54 -16.32
CA VAL A 113 -3.12 -5.65 -16.07
C VAL A 113 -2.64 -7.04 -16.48
N TYR A 114 -1.62 -7.08 -17.32
CA TYR A 114 -0.97 -8.27 -17.82
C TYR A 114 0.48 -8.29 -17.31
N TYR A 115 0.96 -9.47 -16.94
CA TYR A 115 2.38 -9.75 -16.82
C TYR A 115 2.74 -10.73 -17.92
N GLN A 116 3.57 -10.27 -18.87
CA GLN A 116 3.79 -10.97 -20.14
C GLN A 116 2.44 -11.24 -20.84
N ASP A 117 2.06 -12.51 -21.00
CA ASP A 117 0.80 -12.92 -21.63
C ASP A 117 -0.28 -13.35 -20.61
N ARG A 118 0.03 -13.32 -19.31
CA ARG A 118 -0.90 -13.71 -18.25
C ARG A 118 -1.67 -12.51 -17.72
N ILE A 119 -2.99 -12.63 -17.66
CA ILE A 119 -3.86 -11.65 -16.99
C ILE A 119 -3.66 -11.77 -15.48
N LEU A 120 -3.28 -10.65 -14.83
CA LEU A 120 -3.19 -10.55 -13.38
C LEU A 120 -4.48 -10.04 -12.74
N GLY A 121 -5.26 -9.22 -13.46
CA GLY A 121 -6.53 -8.66 -12.97
C GLY A 121 -6.86 -7.31 -13.60
N THR A 122 -7.69 -6.51 -12.92
CA THR A 122 -8.11 -5.16 -13.34
C THR A 122 -7.79 -4.12 -12.30
N THR A 123 -7.45 -2.89 -12.71
CA THR A 123 -7.13 -1.79 -11.79
C THR A 123 -8.37 -1.22 -11.08
N PRO A 124 -8.26 -0.77 -9.81
CA PRO A 124 -7.08 -0.87 -8.93
C PRO A 124 -6.72 -2.32 -8.59
N LEU A 125 -5.44 -2.68 -8.73
CA LEU A 125 -4.96 -4.05 -8.54
C LEU A 125 -3.85 -4.10 -7.49
N TYR A 126 -4.12 -4.77 -6.37
CA TYR A 126 -3.07 -5.23 -5.46
C TYR A 126 -2.69 -6.66 -5.86
N HIS A 127 -1.44 -6.86 -6.27
CA HIS A 127 -0.94 -8.17 -6.65
C HIS A 127 0.26 -8.57 -5.82
N ARG A 128 0.30 -9.85 -5.47
CA ARG A 128 1.39 -10.49 -4.75
C ARG A 128 1.79 -11.75 -5.51
N SER A 129 3.08 -11.88 -5.79
CA SER A 129 3.68 -13.09 -6.32
C SER A 129 4.85 -13.51 -5.44
N SER A 130 5.02 -14.81 -5.25
CA SER A 130 6.25 -15.38 -4.70
C SER A 130 7.42 -15.30 -5.69
N GLU A 131 7.11 -15.18 -6.98
CA GLU A 131 8.11 -15.02 -8.03
C GLU A 131 8.56 -13.55 -8.11
N SER A 132 9.85 -13.34 -8.37
CA SER A 132 10.37 -12.02 -8.70
C SER A 132 9.95 -11.64 -10.12
N LEU A 133 8.91 -10.80 -10.22
CA LEU A 133 8.37 -10.31 -11.48
C LEU A 133 9.29 -9.19 -11.98
N ARG A 134 10.26 -9.52 -12.84
CA ARG A 134 11.27 -8.55 -13.32
C ARG A 134 10.91 -7.84 -14.63
N SER A 135 9.91 -8.34 -15.35
CA SER A 135 9.46 -7.77 -16.63
C SER A 135 8.40 -6.69 -16.41
N ALA A 136 8.29 -5.77 -17.38
CA ALA A 136 7.27 -4.76 -17.37
C ALA A 136 5.86 -5.38 -17.42
N LEU A 137 4.95 -4.81 -16.63
CA LEU A 137 3.52 -5.05 -16.68
C LEU A 137 2.92 -4.27 -17.84
N ARG A 138 2.05 -4.90 -18.62
CA ARG A 138 1.28 -4.24 -19.67
C ARG A 138 -0.11 -3.93 -19.16
N ILE A 139 -0.51 -2.66 -19.20
CA ILE A 139 -1.81 -2.19 -18.78
C ILE A 139 -2.58 -1.78 -20.02
N ARG A 140 -3.76 -2.38 -20.22
CA ARG A 140 -4.63 -2.10 -21.36
C ARG A 140 -6.00 -1.64 -20.90
N LYS A 141 -6.50 -0.59 -21.54
CA LYS A 141 -7.89 -0.16 -21.43
C LYS A 141 -8.40 0.13 -22.83
N GLU A 142 -9.62 -0.29 -23.11
CA GLU A 142 -10.27 -0.01 -24.39
C GLU A 142 -10.37 1.51 -24.63
N GLY A 143 -9.98 1.95 -25.83
CA GLY A 143 -9.90 3.37 -26.18
C GLY A 143 -8.67 4.12 -25.63
N TYR A 144 -7.72 3.43 -25.00
CA TYR A 144 -6.47 4.02 -24.49
C TYR A 144 -5.24 3.30 -25.03
N GLU A 145 -4.11 4.00 -25.09
CA GLU A 145 -2.82 3.39 -25.41
C GLU A 145 -2.38 2.41 -24.31
N ASP A 146 -1.80 1.28 -24.72
CA ASP A 146 -1.20 0.31 -23.80
C ASP A 146 -0.04 0.97 -23.03
N LEU A 147 -0.06 0.87 -21.71
CA LEU A 147 1.00 1.41 -20.86
C LEU A 147 1.86 0.28 -20.30
N LEU A 148 3.17 0.38 -20.48
CA LEU A 148 4.15 -0.51 -19.87
C LEU A 148 4.69 0.11 -18.58
N VAL A 149 4.61 -0.61 -17.46
CA VAL A 149 5.08 -0.16 -16.15
C VAL A 149 5.97 -1.21 -15.49
N GLU A 150 7.01 -0.78 -14.80
CA GLU A 150 7.82 -1.70 -13.99
C GLU A 150 7.09 -2.02 -12.67
N PRO A 151 7.12 -3.29 -12.21
CA PRO A 151 6.42 -3.73 -11.00
C PRO A 151 6.99 -3.12 -9.70
N ALA A 152 8.13 -2.45 -9.71
CA ALA A 152 8.73 -1.84 -8.53
C ALA A 152 8.02 -0.55 -8.03
N ALA A 153 7.12 0.03 -8.82
CA ALA A 153 6.52 1.33 -8.53
C ALA A 153 5.29 1.24 -7.60
N SER A 154 5.47 0.82 -6.34
CA SER A 154 4.39 0.85 -5.36
C SER A 154 3.95 2.30 -5.08
N GLY A 155 2.66 2.60 -5.24
CA GLY A 155 2.06 3.88 -4.82
C GLY A 155 1.99 4.98 -5.90
N LYS A 156 2.41 4.70 -7.14
CA LYS A 156 2.26 5.64 -8.26
C LYS A 156 0.92 5.44 -8.98
N ILE A 157 0.18 6.52 -9.18
CA ILE A 157 -1.02 6.51 -10.04
C ILE A 157 -0.58 6.73 -11.49
N TRP A 158 -0.97 5.81 -12.36
CA TRP A 158 -0.65 5.86 -13.78
C TRP A 158 -1.81 6.45 -14.58
N ARG A 159 -1.55 7.52 -15.34
CA ARG A 159 -2.56 8.13 -16.22
C ARG A 159 -2.40 7.53 -17.62
N LEU A 160 -3.44 6.90 -18.13
CA LEU A 160 -3.45 6.36 -19.48
C LEU A 160 -3.65 7.50 -20.49
N LYS A 161 -2.94 7.44 -21.63
CA LYS A 161 -3.11 8.39 -22.72
C LYS A 161 -4.22 7.90 -23.64
N SER A 162 -5.12 8.81 -24.00
CA SER A 162 -6.02 8.59 -25.13
C SER A 162 -5.20 8.64 -26.42
N PRO A 163 -5.46 7.79 -27.42
CA PRO A 163 -4.87 7.94 -28.74
C PRO A 163 -5.16 9.35 -29.28
N ASP A 164 -4.19 9.94 -29.98
CA ASP A 164 -4.40 11.24 -30.61
C ASP A 164 -5.49 11.12 -31.69
N HIS A 165 -6.61 11.81 -31.50
CA HIS A 165 -7.76 11.79 -32.42
C HIS A 165 -7.67 12.92 -33.47
N SER A 166 -6.49 13.52 -33.67
CA SER A 166 -6.28 14.74 -34.48
C SER A 166 -6.53 14.64 -36.00
N GLY A 167 -7.21 13.60 -36.52
CA GLY A 167 -7.37 13.45 -37.97
C GLY A 167 -8.48 12.51 -38.49
N LEU A 168 -9.46 12.10 -37.67
CA LEU A 168 -10.58 11.30 -38.17
C LEU A 168 -11.83 12.18 -38.38
N PRO A 169 -12.54 12.09 -39.51
CA PRO A 169 -13.84 12.74 -39.64
C PRO A 169 -14.77 12.21 -38.54
N GLU A 170 -15.53 13.10 -37.91
CA GLU A 170 -16.60 12.77 -36.95
C GLU A 170 -17.67 11.89 -37.64
N ALA A 171 -17.37 10.61 -37.81
CA ALA A 171 -18.27 9.60 -38.34
C ALA A 171 -18.32 8.47 -37.32
N ASP A 172 -19.46 8.42 -36.64
CA ASP A 172 -19.88 7.41 -35.68
C ASP A 172 -18.94 7.20 -34.49
N LEU A 173 -18.89 8.24 -33.66
CA LEU A 173 -18.96 8.05 -32.20
C LEU A 173 -20.30 7.39 -31.85
N MET A 174 -20.47 6.13 -32.25
CA MET A 174 -21.18 5.20 -31.38
C MET A 174 -20.29 5.03 -30.17
N VAL A 175 -20.45 5.97 -29.23
CA VAL A 175 -20.29 5.64 -27.82
C VAL A 175 -21.27 4.48 -27.64
N GLU A 176 -20.75 3.26 -27.72
CA GLU A 176 -21.35 2.12 -27.07
C GLU A 176 -21.24 2.45 -25.58
N SER A 177 -22.11 3.38 -25.13
CA SER A 177 -22.51 3.45 -23.75
C SER A 177 -23.07 2.06 -23.54
N SER A 178 -22.28 1.24 -22.87
CA SER A 178 -22.78 0.09 -22.16
C SER A 178 -23.91 0.64 -21.30
N VAL A 179 -25.12 0.55 -21.86
CA VAL A 179 -26.39 0.78 -21.19
C VAL A 179 -26.51 -0.40 -20.26
N GLU A 180 -25.80 -0.34 -19.14
CA GLU A 180 -25.95 -1.22 -17.99
C GLU A 180 -25.24 -0.54 -16.81
N ARG A 181 -25.97 -0.29 -15.71
CA ARG A 181 -25.58 0.41 -14.45
C ARG A 181 -25.83 1.92 -14.31
N GLY A 182 -26.70 2.51 -15.14
CA GLY A 182 -27.28 3.84 -14.80
C GLY A 182 -28.25 3.79 -13.60
N GLY A 183 -28.98 2.67 -13.46
CA GLY A 183 -29.97 2.47 -12.40
C GLY A 183 -29.37 2.29 -11.00
N THR A 184 -28.22 1.61 -10.88
CA THR A 184 -27.59 1.37 -9.56
C THR A 184 -27.04 2.66 -8.98
N ARG A 185 -26.37 3.51 -9.77
CA ARG A 185 -25.87 4.82 -9.31
C ARG A 185 -26.98 5.74 -8.81
N LEU A 186 -28.08 5.85 -9.54
CA LEU A 186 -29.24 6.64 -9.12
C LEU A 186 -29.87 6.04 -7.84
N ALA A 187 -30.02 4.72 -7.77
CA ALA A 187 -30.52 4.04 -6.58
C ALA A 187 -29.63 4.27 -5.34
N THR A 188 -28.31 4.26 -5.51
CA THR A 188 -27.33 4.57 -4.45
C THR A 188 -27.51 6.00 -3.93
N TYR A 189 -27.68 6.99 -4.81
CA TYR A 189 -27.95 8.37 -4.38
C TYR A 189 -29.31 8.53 -3.68
N ILE A 190 -30.35 7.86 -4.17
CA ILE A 190 -31.68 7.88 -3.54
C ILE A 190 -31.61 7.24 -2.14
N ALA A 191 -30.98 6.07 -2.02
CA ALA A 191 -30.81 5.38 -0.75
C ALA A 191 -30.03 6.24 0.26
N ALA A 192 -28.89 6.80 -0.15
CA ALA A 192 -28.10 7.69 0.70
C ALA A 192 -28.87 8.96 1.12
N GLY A 193 -29.55 9.62 0.18
CA GLY A 193 -30.36 10.81 0.47
C GLY A 193 -31.51 10.51 1.43
N SER A 194 -32.21 9.40 1.20
CA SER A 194 -33.33 8.97 2.04
C SER A 194 -32.90 8.64 3.47
N MET A 195 -31.75 7.96 3.64
CA MET A 195 -31.14 7.66 4.94
C MET A 195 -30.81 8.93 5.73
N VAL A 196 -30.21 9.94 5.08
CA VAL A 196 -29.87 11.19 5.76
C VAL A 196 -31.13 11.95 6.17
N VAL A 197 -32.10 12.08 5.27
CA VAL A 197 -33.36 12.80 5.55
C VAL A 197 -34.13 12.13 6.70
N SER A 198 -34.26 10.81 6.69
CA SER A 198 -34.95 10.09 7.76
C SER A 198 -34.18 10.13 9.08
N GLY A 199 -32.84 10.08 9.05
CA GLY A 199 -32.01 10.18 10.25
C GLY A 199 -32.15 11.55 10.92
N VAL A 200 -32.15 12.63 10.13
CA VAL A 200 -32.41 14.00 10.61
C VAL A 200 -33.83 14.10 11.18
N ALA A 201 -34.84 13.54 10.50
CA ALA A 201 -36.21 13.53 11.01
C ALA A 201 -36.34 12.75 12.33
N ALA A 202 -35.67 11.61 12.46
CA ALA A 202 -35.65 10.82 13.69
C ALA A 202 -35.07 11.62 14.86
N ALA A 203 -33.93 12.28 14.67
CA ALA A 203 -33.31 13.14 15.67
C ALA A 203 -34.20 14.33 16.04
N TYR A 204 -34.80 15.00 15.06
CA TYR A 204 -35.72 16.11 15.27
C TYR A 204 -36.93 15.70 16.12
N PHE A 205 -37.57 14.57 15.77
CA PHE A 205 -38.72 14.08 16.55
C PHE A 205 -38.31 13.61 17.94
N LYS A 206 -37.11 13.05 18.11
CA LYS A 206 -36.60 12.68 19.43
C LYS A 206 -36.43 13.91 20.33
N GLN A 207 -35.79 14.95 19.81
CA GLN A 207 -35.62 16.23 20.51
C GLN A 207 -36.97 16.84 20.90
N GLN A 208 -37.96 16.77 20.01
CA GLN A 208 -39.30 17.27 20.30
C GLN A 208 -40.03 16.40 21.35
N ALA A 209 -39.85 15.08 21.33
CA ALA A 209 -40.39 14.19 22.35
C ALA A 209 -39.82 14.52 23.74
N ASP A 210 -38.51 14.73 23.83
CA ASP A 210 -37.80 15.06 25.07
C ASP A 210 -38.26 16.42 25.62
N TYR A 211 -38.38 17.43 24.75
CA TYR A 211 -38.93 18.74 25.13
C TYR A 211 -40.34 18.63 25.72
N ARG A 212 -41.23 17.86 25.08
CA ARG A 212 -42.60 17.64 25.58
C ARG A 212 -42.62 16.81 26.86
N PHE A 213 -41.69 15.89 27.02
CA PHE A 213 -41.57 15.10 28.24
C PHE A 213 -41.16 15.96 29.42
N ASN A 214 -40.23 16.89 29.23
CA ASN A 214 -39.83 17.85 30.26
C ASN A 214 -41.01 18.74 30.71
N LEU A 215 -41.84 19.17 29.77
CA LEU A 215 -43.09 19.88 30.08
C LEU A 215 -44.07 18.99 30.85
N TYR A 216 -44.20 17.71 30.50
CA TYR A 216 -45.00 16.77 31.28
C TYR A 216 -44.42 16.57 32.69
N ALA A 217 -43.11 16.46 32.85
CA ALA A 217 -42.46 16.26 34.14
C ALA A 217 -42.76 17.41 35.12
N SER A 218 -42.87 18.65 34.64
CA SER A 218 -43.21 19.82 35.44
C SER A 218 -44.71 20.02 35.64
N THR A 219 -45.54 19.77 34.62
CA THR A 219 -46.99 20.07 34.67
C THR A 219 -47.86 18.88 35.09
N ARG A 220 -47.34 17.66 34.98
CA ARG A 220 -48.08 16.39 35.14
C ARG A 220 -49.35 16.29 34.28
N SER A 221 -49.42 17.03 33.17
CA SER A 221 -50.58 17.03 32.28
C SER A 221 -50.53 15.92 31.22
N ASP A 222 -51.60 15.13 31.13
CA ASP A 222 -51.75 14.04 30.15
C ASP A 222 -51.63 14.50 28.69
N ARG A 223 -51.92 15.77 28.40
CA ARG A 223 -51.77 16.35 27.06
C ARG A 223 -50.30 16.31 26.61
N HIS A 224 -49.37 16.62 27.50
CA HIS A 224 -47.94 16.62 27.19
C HIS A 224 -47.40 15.19 27.07
N LEU A 225 -47.87 14.28 27.93
CA LEU A 225 -47.51 12.86 27.83
C LEU A 225 -47.96 12.23 26.50
N ASN A 226 -49.19 12.51 26.07
CA ASN A 226 -49.70 12.03 24.79
C ASN A 226 -48.94 12.62 23.59
N ALA A 227 -48.50 13.88 23.69
CA ALA A 227 -47.66 14.49 22.66
C ALA A 227 -46.26 13.86 22.62
N THR A 228 -45.63 13.60 23.78
CA THR A 228 -44.35 12.87 23.86
C THR A 228 -44.45 11.52 23.17
N ARG A 229 -45.46 10.70 23.49
CA ARG A 229 -45.63 9.36 22.89
C ARG A 229 -45.75 9.41 21.36
N ARG A 230 -46.44 10.42 20.81
CA ARG A 230 -46.52 10.61 19.35
C ARG A 230 -45.17 10.92 18.73
N TYR A 231 -44.45 11.90 19.27
CA TYR A 231 -43.14 12.28 18.72
C TYR A 231 -42.08 11.17 18.90
N ASP A 232 -42.12 10.44 20.01
CA ASP A 232 -41.24 9.29 20.24
C ASP A 232 -41.54 8.15 19.24
N SER A 233 -42.82 7.90 18.94
CA SER A 233 -43.21 6.94 17.89
C SER A 233 -42.77 7.39 16.49
N TYR A 234 -42.92 8.68 16.16
CA TYR A 234 -42.45 9.21 14.87
C TYR A 234 -40.93 9.13 14.73
N SER A 235 -40.21 9.40 15.82
CA SER A 235 -38.76 9.21 15.87
C SER A 235 -38.39 7.75 15.61
N GLY A 236 -39.05 6.80 16.27
CA GLY A 236 -38.84 5.37 16.05
C GLY A 236 -39.11 4.92 14.62
N VAL A 237 -40.21 5.38 14.01
CA VAL A 237 -40.54 5.05 12.60
C VAL A 237 -39.49 5.63 11.64
N ALA A 238 -39.07 6.87 11.85
CA ALA A 238 -38.04 7.50 11.03
C ALA A 238 -36.66 6.81 11.20
N LEU A 239 -36.36 6.32 12.41
CA LEU A 239 -35.14 5.54 12.67
C LEU A 239 -35.17 4.21 11.90
N VAL A 240 -36.27 3.46 11.97
CA VAL A 240 -36.42 2.21 11.20
C VAL A 240 -36.26 2.46 9.69
N PHE A 241 -36.84 3.54 9.17
CA PHE A 241 -36.65 3.91 7.77
C PHE A 241 -35.19 4.23 7.43
N THR A 242 -34.45 4.85 8.36
CA THR A 242 -33.01 5.10 8.24
C THR A 242 -32.23 3.81 8.15
N GLU A 243 -32.51 2.84 9.02
CA GLU A 243 -31.85 1.54 9.04
C GLU A 243 -32.11 0.73 7.76
N VAL A 244 -33.35 0.74 7.27
CA VAL A 244 -33.70 0.10 5.99
C VAL A 244 -32.97 0.77 4.83
N SER A 245 -32.94 2.11 4.80
CA SER A 245 -32.23 2.87 3.76
C SER A 245 -30.73 2.61 3.78
N PHE A 246 -30.15 2.48 4.98
CA PHE A 246 -28.74 2.09 5.16
C PHE A 246 -28.48 0.67 4.66
N ALA A 247 -29.35 -0.29 4.98
CA ALA A 247 -29.21 -1.67 4.51
C ALA A 247 -29.26 -1.77 2.98
N VAL A 248 -30.17 -1.02 2.34
CA VAL A 248 -30.25 -0.91 0.88
C VAL A 248 -28.98 -0.28 0.31
N LEU A 249 -28.51 0.82 0.90
CA LEU A 249 -27.28 1.48 0.47
C LEU A 249 -26.07 0.55 0.57
N ALA A 250 -25.91 -0.14 1.70
CA ALA A 250 -24.82 -1.09 1.92
C ALA A 250 -24.87 -2.25 0.93
N TYR A 251 -26.07 -2.79 0.66
CA TYR A 251 -26.26 -3.83 -0.34
C TYR A 251 -25.81 -3.34 -1.72
N LEU A 252 -26.27 -2.16 -2.15
CA LEU A 252 -25.90 -1.60 -3.44
C LEU A 252 -24.39 -1.42 -3.58
N LEU A 253 -23.72 -0.87 -2.56
CA LEU A 253 -22.27 -0.65 -2.57
C LEU A 253 -21.44 -1.95 -2.57
N LEU A 254 -21.95 -3.02 -1.96
CA LEU A 254 -21.27 -4.33 -1.94
C LEU A 254 -21.57 -5.16 -3.19
N SER A 255 -22.62 -4.82 -3.93
CA SER A 255 -23.03 -5.51 -5.16
C SER A 255 -22.39 -4.93 -6.44
N GLU A 256 -21.71 -3.79 -6.34
CA GLU A 256 -20.96 -3.16 -7.44
C GLU A 256 -19.51 -3.66 -7.54
#